data_AF-A0AAD9MR10-F1
#
_entry.id   AF-A0AAD9MR10-F1
#
_cell.length_a   1.000
_cell.length_b   1.000
_cell.length_c   1.000
_cell.angle_alpha   90.00
_cell.angle_beta   90.00
_cell.angle_gamma   90.00
#
_symmetry.space_group_name_H-M   'P 1'
#
loop_
_entity.id
_entity.type
_entity.pdbx_description
1 polymer ?
#
loop_
_entity_poly.entity_id
_entity_poly.type
_entity_poly.pdbx_seq_one_letter_code
_entity_poly.pdbx_strand_id
1 'polypeptide(L)'
;MGQATSKGHVDPGETEIETAYRETQEEAGLTRHHLRIIDGFKKTLNYEVSGIHKRVVYWLSELMDPNTSITLSDEHIRFEWRQLDKALELISRFENMQETLKEAEEFIKTLQQSPATVNNTNTDTDNI
;
A
#
# COMPACT_ATOMS: atom_id res chain seq x y z
N MET A 1 -12.98 -18.31 2.21
CA MET A 1 -13.02 -16.87 1.91
C MET A 1 -11.64 -16.41 1.47
N GLY A 2 -11.55 -15.86 0.26
CA GLY A 2 -10.34 -15.17 -0.23
C GLY A 2 -10.14 -13.90 0.59
N GLN A 3 -8.89 -13.59 0.91
CA GLN A 3 -8.52 -12.30 1.46
C GLN A 3 -7.78 -11.59 0.34
N ALA A 4 -8.28 -10.44 -0.08
CA ALA A 4 -7.71 -9.65 -1.15
C ALA A 4 -7.63 -8.19 -0.68
N THR A 5 -6.55 -7.53 -1.06
CA THR A 5 -6.48 -6.07 -1.07
C THR A 5 -7.31 -5.54 -2.23
N SER A 6 -7.69 -4.26 -2.17
CA SER A 6 -8.58 -3.71 -3.20
C SER A 6 -7.93 -3.75 -4.59
N LYS A 7 -8.60 -4.36 -5.58
CA LYS A 7 -8.07 -4.58 -6.94
C LYS A 7 -9.13 -5.09 -7.91
N GLY A 8 -9.08 -4.59 -9.14
CA GLY A 8 -9.84 -5.14 -10.26
C GLY A 8 -9.19 -4.88 -11.61
N HIS A 9 -9.99 -4.96 -12.68
CA HIS A 9 -9.49 -4.93 -14.05
C HIS A 9 -9.26 -3.49 -14.51
N VAL A 10 -8.23 -3.29 -15.35
CA VAL A 10 -8.02 -2.00 -16.01
C VAL A 10 -9.07 -1.85 -17.11
N ASP A 11 -9.90 -0.81 -17.01
CA ASP A 11 -10.92 -0.53 -18.02
C ASP A 11 -10.33 0.17 -19.24
N PRO A 12 -10.98 0.10 -20.42
CA PRO A 12 -10.50 0.77 -21.62
C PRO A 12 -10.32 2.27 -21.42
N GLY A 13 -9.09 2.74 -21.57
CA GLY A 13 -8.73 4.16 -21.41
C GLY A 13 -8.22 4.55 -20.02
N GLU A 14 -8.23 3.63 -19.05
CA GLU A 14 -7.63 3.87 -17.73
C GLU A 14 -6.13 3.58 -17.72
N THR A 15 -5.39 4.38 -16.96
CA THR A 15 -4.06 4.00 -16.45
C THR A 15 -4.19 3.09 -15.23
N GLU A 16 -3.15 2.32 -14.94
CA GLU A 16 -3.15 1.39 -13.80
C GLU A 16 -3.40 2.07 -12.45
N ILE A 17 -2.95 3.32 -12.27
CA ILE A 17 -3.17 4.09 -11.03
C ILE A 17 -4.61 4.63 -10.97
N GLU A 18 -5.21 4.97 -12.11
CA GLU A 18 -6.62 5.35 -12.16
C GLU A 18 -7.51 4.18 -11.77
N THR A 19 -7.23 2.99 -12.33
CA THR A 19 -7.87 1.74 -11.93
C THR A 19 -7.70 1.48 -10.43
N ALA A 20 -6.49 1.60 -9.87
CA ALA A 20 -6.27 1.38 -8.45
C ALA A 20 -7.13 2.28 -7.56
N TYR A 21 -7.29 3.56 -7.93
CA TYR A 21 -8.16 4.48 -7.21
C TYR A 21 -9.65 4.15 -7.37
N ARG A 22 -10.09 3.84 -8.59
CA ARG A 22 -11.49 3.48 -8.86
C ARG A 22 -11.88 2.23 -8.07
N GLU A 23 -11.09 1.17 -8.15
CA GLU A 23 -11.31 -0.09 -7.43
C GLU A 23 -11.29 0.10 -5.91
N THR A 24 -10.37 0.93 -5.39
CA THR A 24 -10.35 1.26 -3.97
C THR A 24 -11.59 2.04 -3.53
N GLN A 25 -12.14 2.90 -4.40
CA GLN A 25 -13.40 3.58 -4.15
C GLN A 25 -14.60 2.60 -4.20
N GLU A 26 -14.63 1.71 -5.18
CA GLU A 26 -15.71 0.73 -5.35
C GLU A 26 -15.74 -0.29 -4.22
N GLU A 27 -14.58 -0.86 -3.84
CA GLU A 27 -14.50 -1.97 -2.90
C GLU A 27 -14.37 -1.53 -1.43
N ALA A 28 -13.93 -0.30 -1.16
CA ALA A 28 -13.73 0.20 0.21
C ALA A 28 -14.34 1.60 0.49
N GLY A 29 -14.97 2.25 -0.50
CA GLY A 29 -15.56 3.59 -0.35
C GLY A 29 -14.53 4.71 -0.22
N LEU A 30 -13.25 4.43 -0.48
CA LEU A 30 -12.15 5.38 -0.28
C LEU A 30 -11.81 6.11 -1.58
N THR A 31 -12.10 7.41 -1.63
CA THR A 31 -11.75 8.27 -2.76
C THR A 31 -10.30 8.73 -2.71
N ARG A 32 -9.82 9.33 -3.80
CA ARG A 32 -8.50 10.00 -3.87
C ARG A 32 -8.28 11.03 -2.77
N HIS A 33 -9.34 11.69 -2.28
CA HIS A 33 -9.23 12.68 -1.21
C HIS A 33 -9.01 12.09 0.18
N HIS A 34 -9.18 10.77 0.35
CA HIS A 34 -8.89 10.09 1.61
C HIS A 34 -7.46 9.53 1.64
N LEU A 35 -6.80 9.42 0.48
CA LEU A 35 -5.59 8.63 0.31
C LEU A 35 -4.41 9.48 -0.15
N ARG A 36 -3.28 9.33 0.53
CA ARG A 36 -1.98 9.83 0.06
C ARG A 36 -1.16 8.66 -0.48
N ILE A 37 -0.85 8.68 -1.78
CA ILE A 37 0.11 7.71 -2.34
C ILE A 37 1.49 8.02 -1.76
N ILE A 38 2.17 6.97 -1.31
CA ILE A 38 3.54 7.06 -0.87
C ILE A 38 4.42 6.80 -2.09
N ASP A 39 4.98 7.88 -2.64
CA ASP A 39 5.85 7.82 -3.81
C ASP A 39 7.07 6.92 -3.56
N GLY A 40 7.52 6.25 -4.61
CA GLY A 40 8.67 5.35 -4.56
C GLY A 40 8.34 3.89 -4.24
N PHE A 41 7.10 3.57 -3.82
CA PHE A 41 6.64 2.20 -3.67
C PHE A 41 5.62 1.81 -4.75
N LYS A 42 6.02 0.89 -5.62
CA LYS A 42 5.15 0.24 -6.62
C LYS A 42 5.53 -1.24 -6.72
N LYS A 43 4.58 -2.14 -6.49
CA LYS A 43 4.81 -3.59 -6.60
C LYS A 43 3.97 -4.19 -7.71
N THR A 44 4.57 -5.02 -8.56
CA THR A 44 3.84 -5.80 -9.56
C THR A 44 3.89 -7.27 -9.18
N LEU A 45 2.73 -7.89 -9.00
CA LEU A 45 2.59 -9.32 -8.79
C LEU A 45 2.15 -10.00 -10.08
N ASN A 46 2.83 -11.08 -10.45
CA ASN A 46 2.46 -11.96 -11.55
C ASN A 46 2.21 -13.34 -10.95
N TYR A 47 1.02 -13.89 -11.15
CA TYR A 47 0.66 -15.21 -10.64
C TYR A 47 -0.39 -15.85 -11.53
N GLU A 48 -0.53 -17.17 -11.44
CA GLU A 48 -1.51 -17.91 -12.21
C GLU A 48 -2.68 -18.35 -11.32
N VAL A 49 -3.90 -18.19 -11.82
CA VAL A 49 -5.11 -18.72 -11.19
C VAL A 49 -5.85 -19.54 -12.22
N SER A 50 -5.96 -20.86 -11.99
CA SER A 50 -6.70 -21.77 -12.87
C SER A 50 -6.25 -21.69 -14.33
N GLY A 51 -4.94 -21.66 -14.60
CA GLY A 51 -4.39 -21.56 -15.96
C GLY A 51 -4.40 -20.14 -16.56
N ILE A 52 -4.90 -19.14 -15.82
CA ILE A 52 -4.96 -17.75 -16.29
C ILE A 52 -3.86 -16.95 -15.59
N HIS A 53 -2.92 -16.42 -16.37
CA HIS A 53 -1.94 -15.47 -15.87
C HIS A 53 -2.60 -14.14 -15.50
N LYS A 54 -2.37 -13.72 -14.26
CA LYS A 54 -2.82 -12.44 -13.71
C LYS A 54 -1.61 -11.57 -13.41
N ARG A 55 -1.74 -10.29 -13.76
CA ARG A 55 -0.80 -9.23 -13.40
C ARG A 55 -1.55 -8.19 -12.59
N VAL A 56 -1.09 -7.92 -11.37
CA VAL A 56 -1.69 -6.93 -10.46
C VAL A 56 -0.61 -5.95 -10.03
N VAL A 57 -0.95 -4.67 -10.03
CA VAL A 57 -0.04 -3.60 -9.65
C VAL A 57 -0.58 -2.90 -8.42
N TYR A 58 0.25 -2.81 -7.38
CA TYR A 58 -0.06 -2.18 -6.11
C TYR A 58 0.78 -0.94 -5.91
N TRP A 59 0.12 0.10 -5.37
CA TRP A 59 0.76 1.27 -4.79
C TRP A 59 0.54 1.24 -3.29
N LEU A 60 1.51 1.77 -2.54
CA LEU A 60 1.33 2.01 -1.12
C LEU A 60 0.60 3.34 -0.93
N SER A 61 -0.45 3.34 -0.12
CA SER A 61 -1.17 4.55 0.23
C SER A 61 -1.44 4.61 1.73
N GLU A 62 -1.45 5.83 2.24
CA GLU A 62 -1.83 6.15 3.61
C GLU A 62 -3.24 6.74 3.63
N LEU A 63 -4.08 6.23 4.53
CA LEU A 63 -5.35 6.85 4.85
C LEU A 63 -5.10 8.11 5.70
N MET A 64 -5.46 9.27 5.19
CA MET A 64 -5.11 10.55 5.81
C MET A 64 -5.92 10.87 7.08
N ASP A 65 -7.16 10.38 7.17
CA ASP A 65 -7.98 10.45 8.39
C ASP A 65 -8.32 9.03 8.88
N PRO A 66 -7.78 8.59 10.02
CA PRO A 66 -8.03 7.25 10.55
C PRO A 66 -9.50 7.01 10.95
N ASN A 67 -10.34 8.05 11.03
CA ASN A 67 -11.77 7.92 11.31
C ASN A 67 -12.64 7.78 10.04
N THR A 68 -12.02 7.79 8.85
CA THR A 68 -12.75 7.61 7.59
C THR A 68 -13.48 6.25 7.59
N SER A 69 -14.79 6.28 7.35
CA SER A 69 -15.61 5.07 7.29
C SER A 69 -15.31 4.24 6.05
N ILE A 70 -15.14 2.93 6.21
CA ILE A 70 -15.02 1.98 5.12
C ILE A 70 -16.39 1.47 4.72
N THR A 71 -16.69 1.49 3.42
CA THR A 71 -17.92 0.93 2.84
C THR A 71 -17.55 -0.14 1.84
N LEU A 72 -17.97 -1.38 2.07
CA LEU A 72 -17.66 -2.51 1.19
C LEU A 72 -18.70 -2.65 0.09
N SER A 73 -18.24 -3.03 -1.11
CA SER A 73 -19.12 -3.54 -2.17
C SER A 73 -19.56 -4.97 -1.87
N ASP A 74 -20.46 -5.51 -2.71
CA ASP A 74 -20.92 -6.91 -2.61
C ASP A 74 -19.80 -7.94 -2.84
N GLU A 75 -18.65 -7.53 -3.39
CA GLU A 75 -17.49 -8.41 -3.56
C GLU A 75 -16.79 -8.74 -2.22
N HIS A 76 -16.99 -7.91 -1.19
CA HIS A 76 -16.31 -8.03 0.09
C HIS A 76 -17.28 -7.99 1.27
N ILE A 77 -17.17 -8.97 2.17
CA ILE A 77 -18.07 -9.08 3.34
C ILE A 77 -17.46 -8.60 4.65
N ARG A 78 -16.14 -8.33 4.69
CA ARG A 78 -15.42 -7.93 5.90
C ARG A 78 -14.13 -7.18 5.56
N PHE A 79 -13.79 -6.20 6.41
CA PHE A 79 -12.47 -5.56 6.43
C PHE A 79 -11.94 -5.50 7.86
N GLU A 80 -10.62 -5.41 8.01
CA GLU A 80 -9.96 -5.27 9.30
C GLU A 80 -8.69 -4.42 9.15
N TRP A 81 -8.48 -3.47 10.06
CA TRP A 81 -7.18 -2.84 10.25
C TRP A 81 -6.31 -3.71 11.14
N ARG A 82 -5.10 -4.06 10.70
CA ARG A 82 -4.20 -4.98 11.39
C ARG A 82 -2.75 -4.51 11.32
N GLN A 83 -1.99 -4.82 12.37
CA GLN A 83 -0.53 -4.75 12.33
C GLN A 83 0.01 -5.82 11.37
N LEU A 84 1.23 -5.60 10.86
CA LEU A 84 1.81 -6.44 9.81
C LEU A 84 1.83 -7.93 10.20
N ASP A 85 2.29 -8.27 11.40
CA ASP A 85 2.36 -9.66 11.88
C ASP A 85 0.99 -10.35 11.78
N LYS A 86 -0.08 -9.69 12.20
CA LYS A 86 -1.45 -10.20 12.14
C LYS A 86 -2.01 -10.24 10.73
N ALA A 87 -1.66 -9.27 9.88
CA ALA A 87 -2.00 -9.34 8.47
C ALA A 87 -1.35 -10.58 7.81
N LEU A 88 -0.06 -10.82 8.05
CA LEU A 88 0.69 -11.95 7.49
C LEU A 88 0.14 -13.32 7.93
N GLU A 89 -0.28 -13.46 9.19
CA GLU A 89 -0.98 -14.65 9.69
C GLU A 89 -2.26 -14.94 8.89
N LEU A 90 -3.07 -13.90 8.66
CA LEU A 90 -4.34 -14.01 7.93
C LEU A 90 -4.14 -14.46 6.48
N ILE A 91 -3.16 -13.86 5.78
CA ILE A 91 -2.86 -14.16 4.37
C ILE A 91 -1.82 -15.27 4.19
N SER A 92 -1.64 -16.15 5.19
CA SER A 92 -0.58 -17.17 5.27
C SER A 92 -0.35 -18.03 4.02
N ARG A 93 -1.37 -18.21 3.19
CA ARG A 93 -1.32 -19.00 1.94
C ARG A 93 -0.93 -18.20 0.69
N PHE A 94 -0.64 -16.91 0.82
CA PHE A 94 -0.39 -16.00 -0.31
C PHE A 94 1.02 -15.39 -0.20
N GLU A 95 2.04 -16.19 -0.47
CA GLU A 95 3.47 -15.84 -0.31
C GLU A 95 3.83 -14.51 -1.00
N ASN A 96 3.44 -14.34 -2.26
CA ASN A 96 3.68 -13.10 -3.02
C ASN A 96 3.10 -11.85 -2.33
N MET A 97 1.94 -11.98 -1.69
CA MET A 97 1.34 -10.86 -0.96
C MET A 97 2.03 -10.65 0.39
N GLN A 98 2.45 -11.73 1.07
CA GLN A 98 3.25 -11.60 2.29
C GLN A 98 4.56 -10.84 2.03
N GLU A 99 5.27 -11.18 0.96
CA GLU A 99 6.48 -10.48 0.55
C GLU A 99 6.19 -9.02 0.24
N THR A 100 5.10 -8.74 -0.50
CA THR A 100 4.69 -7.36 -0.81
C THR A 100 4.44 -6.53 0.46
N LEU A 101 3.76 -7.07 1.47
CA LEU A 101 3.51 -6.35 2.72
C LEU A 101 4.78 -6.15 3.55
N LYS A 102 5.70 -7.12 3.54
CA LYS A 102 7.00 -7.00 4.22
C LYS A 102 7.86 -5.91 3.57
N GLU A 103 7.95 -5.91 2.24
CA GLU A 103 8.66 -4.87 1.49
C GLU A 103 8.06 -3.48 1.72
N ALA A 104 6.73 -3.37 1.79
CA ALA A 104 6.05 -2.11 2.10
C ALA A 104 6.42 -1.58 3.50
N GLU A 105 6.41 -2.44 4.52
CA GLU A 105 6.81 -2.10 5.87
C GLU A 105 8.28 -1.67 5.96
N GLU A 106 9.18 -2.41 5.30
CA GLU A 106 10.60 -2.05 5.21
C GLU A 106 10.78 -0.70 4.52
N PHE A 107 10.04 -0.45 3.44
CA PHE A 107 10.05 0.82 2.75
C PHE A 107 9.60 1.98 3.67
N ILE A 108 8.48 1.82 4.39
CA ILE A 108 8.01 2.81 5.38
C ILE A 108 9.08 3.09 6.44
N LYS A 109 9.75 2.06 6.96
CA LYS A 109 10.83 2.22 7.94
C LYS A 109 12.00 3.03 7.40
N THR A 110 12.37 2.86 6.13
CA THR A 110 13.47 3.62 5.51
C THR A 110 13.11 5.10 5.35
N LEU A 111 11.85 5.42 5.06
CA LEU A 111 11.35 6.81 5.03
C LEU A 111 11.44 7.47 6.41
N GLN A 112 11.14 6.73 7.48
CA GLN A 112 11.20 7.23 8.86
C GLN A 112 12.63 7.42 9.39
N GLN A 113 13.61 6.73 8.78
CA GLN A 113 15.02 6.75 9.18
C GLN A 113 15.88 7.74 8.38
N SER A 114 15.30 8.45 7.41
CA SER A 114 16.01 9.49 6.66
C SER A 114 16.41 10.64 7.61
N PRO A 115 17.71 10.99 7.71
CA PRO A 115 18.15 11.94 8.72
C PRO A 115 17.65 13.34 8.39
N ALA A 116 16.99 13.98 9.36
CA ALA A 116 16.96 15.43 9.43
C ALA A 116 18.40 15.95 9.30
N THR A 117 18.64 16.87 8.37
CA THR A 117 19.92 17.54 8.18
C THR A 117 20.45 18.04 9.53
N VAL A 118 21.46 17.36 10.08
CA VAL A 118 22.26 17.86 11.20
C VAL A 118 23.16 18.95 10.64
N ASN A 119 22.72 20.20 10.72
CA ASN A 119 23.63 21.34 10.57
C ASN A 119 24.45 21.45 11.86
N ASN A 120 25.59 20.78 11.90
CA ASN A 120 26.64 21.06 12.87
C ASN A 120 27.62 22.06 12.23
N THR A 121 27.48 23.34 12.54
CA THR A 121 28.59 24.30 12.42
C THR A 121 29.13 24.56 13.81
N ASN A 122 29.93 23.62 14.32
CA ASN A 122 30.99 23.95 15.25
C ASN A 122 32.07 24.68 14.44
N THR A 123 32.13 26.00 14.57
CA THR A 123 33.36 26.75 14.37
C THR A 123 33.96 27.00 15.74
N ASP A 124 34.74 26.04 16.25
CA ASP A 124 35.85 26.36 17.13
C ASP A 124 37.12 26.19 16.32
N THR A 125 37.73 27.32 15.96
CA THR A 125 39.18 27.40 15.81
C THR A 125 39.61 28.68 16.51
N ASP A 126 40.36 28.46 17.59
CA ASP A 126 41.18 29.43 18.31
C ASP A 126 41.87 30.45 17.39
N ASN A 127 41.86 31.72 17.79
CA ASN A 127 43.01 32.59 17.57
C ASN A 127 43.01 33.84 18.48
N ILE A 128 43.94 33.82 19.45
CA ILE A 128 44.60 34.92 20.20
C ILE A 128 43.76 35.68 21.24
#